data_AF-A0A9X1GE21-F1
#
_entry.id   AF-A0A9X1GE21-F1
#
_cell.length_a   1.000
_cell.length_b   1.000
_cell.length_c   1.000
_cell.angle_alpha   90.00
_cell.angle_beta   90.00
_cell.angle_gamma   90.00
#
_symmetry.space_group_name_H-M   'P 1'
#
loop_
_entity.id
_entity.type
_entity.pdbx_description
1 polymer ?
#
loop_
_entity_poly.entity_id
_entity_poly.type
_entity_poly.pdbx_seq_one_letter_code
_entity_poly.pdbx_strand_id
1 'polypeptide(L)' 'MYYVEVKTKGVKNKQHVKGISNEYPLLGSWKEAAPFSKPCAIKIKNELEKELTCGKAVVDIIEK' A
#
# COMPACT_ATOMS: atom_id res chain seq x y z
N MET A 1 -3.84 2.72 -14.13
CA MET A 1 -3.23 1.64 -13.32
C MET A 1 -3.43 1.98 -11.84
N TYR A 2 -3.46 0.99 -10.94
CA TYR A 2 -3.71 1.24 -9.51
C TYR A 2 -2.47 1.03 -8.67
N TYR A 3 -2.22 1.95 -7.75
CA TYR A 3 -1.10 1.91 -6.81
C TYR A 3 -1.66 1.94 -5.40
N VAL A 4 -0.96 1.31 -4.46
CA VAL A 4 -1.36 1.31 -3.05
C VAL A 4 -0.36 2.16 -2.27
N GLU A 5 -0.85 3.21 -1.61
CA GLU A 5 -0.07 4.13 -0.77
C GLU A 5 -0.40 3.86 0.71
N VAL A 6 0.63 3.77 1.54
CA VAL A 6 0.52 3.68 2.99
C VAL A 6 1.03 4.99 3.59
N LYS A 7 0.19 5.65 4.37
CA LYS A 7 0.48 6.90 5.08
C LYS A 7 0.47 6.64 6.59
N THR A 8 1.59 6.87 7.27
CA THR A 8 1.63 6.78 8.74
C THR A 8 1.23 8.12 9.38
N LYS A 9 0.22 8.14 10.25
CA LYS A 9 -0.18 9.30 11.05
C LYS A 9 0.97 9.74 11.95
N GLY A 10 1.30 11.03 11.92
CA GLY A 10 2.36 11.64 12.73
C GLY A 10 3.73 11.69 12.06
N VAL A 11 3.92 11.03 10.91
CA VAL A 11 5.16 11.10 10.13
C VAL A 11 4.81 11.47 8.69
N LYS A 12 5.54 12.40 8.07
CA LYS A 12 5.39 12.70 6.63
C LYS A 12 5.94 11.58 5.73
N ASN A 13 5.87 10.33 6.17
CA ASN A 13 6.36 9.19 5.43
C ASN A 13 5.22 8.57 4.62
N LYS A 14 5.41 8.55 3.31
CA LYS A 14 4.50 7.91 2.34
C LYS A 14 5.26 6.75 1.74
N GLN A 15 4.74 5.55 1.94
CA GLN A 15 5.27 4.35 1.32
C GLN A 15 4.30 3.84 0.27
N HIS A 16 4.83 3.15 -0.73
CA HIS A 16 4.03 2.59 -1.81
C HIS A 16 4.33 1.11 -1.93
N VAL A 17 3.34 0.33 -2.34
CA VAL A 17 3.54 -1.09 -2.57
C VAL A 17 4.36 -1.28 -3.85
N LYS A 18 5.56 -1.85 -3.71
CA LYS A 18 6.49 -2.14 -4.81
C LYS A 18 6.39 -3.57 -5.35
N GLY A 19 5.62 -4.42 -4.69
CA GLY A 19 5.44 -5.81 -5.10
C GLY A 19 4.79 -6.63 -3.99
N ILE A 20 4.57 -7.90 -4.27
CA ILE A 20 4.09 -8.89 -3.30
C ILE A 20 5.12 -10.02 -3.28
N SER A 21 5.57 -10.41 -2.09
CA SER A 21 6.47 -11.54 -1.88
C SER A 21 5.88 -12.45 -0.82
N ASN A 22 5.69 -13.73 -1.15
CA ASN A 22 5.04 -14.71 -0.27
C ASN A 22 3.72 -14.18 0.33
N GLU A 23 2.86 -13.62 -0.52
CA GLU A 23 1.56 -13.03 -0.14
C GLU A 23 1.63 -11.73 0.68
N TYR A 24 2.82 -11.28 1.09
CA TYR A 24 3.00 -10.02 1.81
C TYR A 24 3.36 -8.85 0.89
N PRO A 25 2.66 -7.70 1.01
CA PRO A 25 2.99 -6.50 0.26
C PRO A 25 4.30 -5.88 0.74
N LEU A 26 5.22 -5.66 -0.20
CA LEU A 26 6.49 -4.99 0.06
C LEU A 26 6.33 -3.49 -0.13
N LEU A 27 6.77 -2.72 0.86
CA LEU A 27 6.71 -1.25 0.85
C LEU A 27 8.03 -0.65 0.32
N GLY A 28 7.92 0.44 -0.41
CA GLY A 28 9.03 1.15 -1.02
C GLY A 28 8.70 2.60 -1.38
N SER A 29 9.60 3.22 -2.13
CA SER A 29 9.38 4.58 -2.64
C SER A 29 8.42 4.59 -3.84
N TRP A 30 7.92 5.77 -4.22
CA TRP A 30 7.09 5.91 -5.43
C TRP A 30 7.80 5.42 -6.70
N LYS A 31 9.14 5.56 -6.78
CA LYS A 31 9.93 5.12 -7.93
C LYS A 31 9.97 3.60 -8.10
N GLU A 32 9.77 2.87 -7.01
CA GLU A 32 9.71 1.41 -7.00
C GLU A 32 8.28 0.88 -7.04
N ALA A 33 7.27 1.74 -6.98
CA ALA A 33 5.87 1.33 -6.87
C ALA A 33 5.45 0.49 -8.08
N ALA A 34 4.89 -0.68 -7.82
CA ALA A 34 4.40 -1.56 -8.87
C ALA A 34 2.95 -1.19 -9.22
N PRO A 35 2.59 -1.17 -10.51
CA PRO A 35 1.20 -1.03 -10.91
C PRO A 35 0.46 -2.34 -10.69
N PHE A 36 -0.76 -2.24 -10.15
CA PHE A 36 -1.67 -3.35 -9.93
C PHE A 36 -2.98 -3.18 -10.68
N SER A 37 -3.70 -4.28 -10.88
CA SER A 37 -5.09 -4.26 -11.29
C SER A 37 -5.99 -3.80 -10.12
N LYS A 38 -7.15 -3.21 -10.42
CA LYS A 38 -8.12 -2.77 -9.40
C LYS A 38 -8.44 -3.84 -8.34
N PRO A 39 -8.78 -5.10 -8.70
CA PRO A 39 -9.07 -6.12 -7.70
C PRO A 39 -7.85 -6.50 -6.87
N CYS A 40 -6.64 -6.45 -7.44
CA CYS A 40 -5.40 -6.74 -6.72
C CYS A 40 -5.08 -5.61 -5.71
N ALA A 41 -5.20 -4.34 -6.12
CA ALA A 41 -5.01 -3.20 -5.23
C ALA A 41 -5.98 -3.21 -4.04
N ILE A 42 -7.24 -3.60 -4.25
CA ILE A 42 -8.24 -3.76 -3.18
C ILE A 42 -7.84 -4.87 -2.20
N LYS A 43 -7.40 -6.04 -2.71
CA LYS A 43 -6.92 -7.13 -1.85
C LYS A 43 -5.75 -6.69 -0.97
N ILE A 44 -4.75 -6.04 -1.58
CA ILE A 44 -3.57 -5.54 -0.87
C ILE A 44 -3.97 -4.51 0.20
N LYS A 45 -4.87 -3.58 -0.14
CA LYS A 45 -5.38 -2.60 0.82
C LYS A 45 -6.00 -3.29 2.04
N ASN A 46 -6.90 -4.24 1.83
CA ASN A 46 -7.59 -4.93 2.92
C ASN A 46 -6.59 -5.69 3.82
N GLU A 47 -5.56 -6.29 3.24
CA GLU A 47 -4.54 -7.00 4.02
C GLU A 47 -3.68 -6.05 4.84
N LEU A 48 -3.23 -4.94 4.24
CA LEU A 48 -2.50 -3.90 4.96
C LEU A 48 -3.34 -3.25 6.06
N GLU A 49 -4.64 -3.03 5.84
CA GLU A 49 -5.53 -2.46 6.86
C GLU A 49 -5.73 -3.40 8.06
N LYS A 50 -5.72 -4.72 7.87
CA LYS A 50 -5.72 -5.71 8.97
C LYS A 50 -4.43 -5.67 9.78
N GLU A 51 -3.29 -5.71 9.11
CA GLU A 51 -1.97 -5.73 9.76
C GLU A 51 -1.67 -4.40 10.47
N LEU A 52 -2.10 -3.27 9.88
CA LEU A 52 -1.87 -1.92 10.39
C LEU A 52 -2.98 -1.43 11.33
N THR A 53 -3.78 -2.34 11.91
CA THR A 53 -4.93 -2.07 12.78
C THR A 53 -4.63 -1.20 14.01
N CYS A 54 -3.36 -0.93 14.35
CA CYS A 54 -2.98 0.00 15.41
C CYS A 54 -3.38 1.48 15.16
N GLY A 55 -4.15 1.80 14.11
CA GLY A 55 -4.78 3.11 13.86
C GLY A 55 -3.81 4.22 13.45
N LYS A 56 -2.51 3.90 13.36
CA LYS A 56 -1.41 4.80 13.02
C LYS A 56 -1.08 4.82 11.53
N ALA A 57 -1.67 3.96 10.71
CA ALA A 57 -1.47 4.02 9.27
C ALA A 57 -2.80 3.98 8.51
N VAL A 58 -2.83 4.68 7.39
CA VAL A 58 -3.97 4.77 6.46
C VAL A 58 -3.49 4.25 5.11
N VAL A 59 -4.30 3.39 4.49
CA VAL A 59 -3.97 2.77 3.21
C VAL A 59 -4.93 3.30 2.14
N ASP A 60 -4.37 3.94 1.12
CA ASP A 60 -5.09 4.54 0.00
C ASP A 60 -4.77 3.82 -1.31
N ILE A 61 -5.74 3.78 -2.22
CA ILE A 61 -5.53 3.33 -3.59
C ILE A 61 -5.54 4.56 -4.50
N ILE A 62 -4.49 4.72 -5.29
CA ILE A 62 -4.29 5.84 -6.19
C ILE A 62 -4.39 5.32 -7.63
N GLU A 63 -5.24 5.95 -8.44
CA GLU A 63 -5.30 5.71 -9.88
C GLU A 63 -4.38 6.70 -10.61
N LYS A 64 -3.48 6.19 -11.45
CA LYS A 64 -2.59 6.97 -12.31
C LYS A 64 -2.38 6.28 -13.65
#